data_AF-A0A8J2MWL2-F1
#
_entry.id   AF-A0A8J2MWL2-F1
#
_cell.length_a   1.000
_cell.length_b   1.000
_cell.length_c   1.000
_cell.angle_alpha   90.00
_cell.angle_beta   90.00
_cell.angle_gamma   90.00
#
_symmetry.space_group_name_H-M   'P 1'
#
loop_
_entity.id
_entity.type
_entity.pdbx_description
1 polymer ?
#
loop_
_entity_poly.entity_id
_entity_poly.type
_entity_poly.pdbx_seq_one_letter_code
_entity_poly.pdbx_strand_id
1 'polypeptide(L)'
;MDAESYRQSVAPEPLKELRRWNYEEENKLLHLIKVENKTYKDTAVALNRSTQSVQHRYSIIQQRDESASITWTSELDTAIIDGRRRGLTPNQIAQEISIPDKAIQSRWQVLRATTRVPEDVLALRRRKEFHDFTPQEDETILRLYVEGKDDKDIAVLADIKEKSQTEIMTRRQKLVAESSPIYRRLVRMWHGTWEEDGNKEEIDALGLAVGGGKYKWMKEGDWSGGAALE
;
A
#
# COMPACT_ATOMS: atom_id res chain seq x y z
N MET A 1 -52.29 -3.44 10.35
CA MET A 1 -51.30 -3.84 9.35
C MET A 1 -49.97 -3.51 9.98
N ASP A 2 -49.33 -4.52 10.55
CA ASP A 2 -48.21 -4.33 11.47
C ASP A 2 -46.91 -4.27 10.68
N ALA A 3 -46.25 -3.11 10.73
CA ALA A 3 -45.03 -2.80 9.98
C ALA A 3 -43.79 -2.90 10.87
N GLU A 4 -43.73 -3.87 11.79
CA GLU A 4 -42.59 -4.12 12.67
C GLU A 4 -41.93 -5.47 12.39
N SER A 5 -41.51 -5.66 11.14
CA SER A 5 -40.66 -6.81 10.79
C SER A 5 -39.61 -6.34 9.79
N TYR A 6 -38.36 -6.68 10.05
CA TYR A 6 -37.14 -6.36 9.28
C TYR A 6 -36.37 -5.09 9.63
N ARG A 7 -35.87 -5.02 10.87
CA ARG A 7 -34.47 -4.59 11.10
C ARG A 7 -33.80 -5.55 12.06
N GLN A 8 -33.57 -6.78 11.61
CA GLN A 8 -32.48 -7.57 12.17
C GLN A 8 -31.19 -6.89 11.74
N SER A 9 -30.60 -6.12 12.64
CA SER A 9 -29.23 -5.64 12.53
C SER A 9 -28.33 -6.88 12.35
N VAL A 10 -27.81 -7.07 11.15
CA VAL A 10 -26.73 -8.02 10.90
C VAL A 10 -25.58 -7.55 11.77
N ALA A 11 -25.29 -8.32 12.83
CA ALA A 11 -24.17 -8.03 13.70
C ALA A 11 -22.91 -7.86 12.84
N PRO A 12 -22.08 -6.82 13.08
CA PRO A 12 -20.86 -6.61 12.31
C PRO A 12 -20.01 -7.89 12.44
N GLU A 13 -19.62 -8.47 11.29
CA GLU A 13 -18.76 -9.65 11.30
C GLU A 13 -17.52 -9.34 12.15
N PRO A 14 -17.15 -10.23 13.08
CA PRO A 14 -15.98 -10.01 13.91
C PRO A 14 -14.77 -9.79 13.00
N LEU A 15 -14.04 -8.70 13.25
CA LEU A 15 -12.79 -8.41 12.56
C LEU A 15 -11.92 -9.66 12.61
N LYS A 16 -11.58 -10.23 11.44
CA LYS A 16 -10.75 -11.42 11.35
C LYS A 16 -9.43 -11.15 12.07
N GLU A 17 -9.32 -11.60 13.32
CA GLU A 17 -8.07 -11.50 14.07
C GLU A 17 -6.98 -12.22 13.27
N LEU A 18 -5.90 -11.50 12.98
CA LEU A 18 -4.75 -12.05 12.27
C LEU A 18 -4.05 -13.07 13.18
N ARG A 19 -4.49 -14.32 13.13
CA ARG A 19 -3.90 -15.45 13.88
C ARG A 19 -2.43 -15.62 13.48
N ARG A 20 -1.51 -15.26 14.39
CA ARG A 20 -0.06 -15.40 14.18
C ARG A 20 0.34 -16.88 14.15
N TRP A 21 1.34 -17.23 13.35
CA TRP A 21 1.91 -18.58 13.33
C TRP A 21 2.80 -18.79 14.56
N ASN A 22 2.69 -19.96 15.18
CA ASN A 22 3.58 -20.36 16.27
C ASN A 22 4.52 -21.49 15.81
N TYR A 23 5.54 -21.77 16.63
CA TYR A 23 6.58 -22.75 16.30
C TYR A 23 6.04 -24.18 16.15
N GLU A 24 5.10 -24.59 17.01
CA GLU A 24 4.52 -25.94 16.97
C GLU A 24 3.67 -26.16 15.71
N GLU A 25 2.87 -25.16 15.32
CA GLU A 25 2.08 -25.15 14.09
C GLU A 25 2.97 -25.21 12.85
N GLU A 26 4.13 -24.53 12.87
CA GLU A 26 5.11 -24.59 11.78
C GLU A 26 5.78 -25.95 11.65
N ASN A 27 6.14 -26.57 12.77
CA ASN A 27 6.68 -27.94 12.74
C ASN A 27 5.64 -28.94 12.24
N LYS A 28 4.39 -28.79 12.69
CA LYS A 28 3.28 -29.61 12.21
C LYS A 28 3.02 -29.38 10.71
N LEU A 29 3.06 -28.14 10.24
CA LEU A 29 3.00 -27.80 8.82
C LEU A 29 4.09 -28.53 8.02
N LEU A 30 5.33 -28.48 8.49
CA LEU A 30 6.46 -29.15 7.83
C LEU A 30 6.32 -30.66 7.85
N HIS A 31 5.87 -31.25 8.96
CA HIS A 31 5.61 -32.69 9.05
C HIS A 31 4.54 -33.14 8.04
N LEU A 32 3.39 -32.45 8.02
CA LEU A 32 2.27 -32.77 7.13
C LEU A 32 2.68 -32.71 5.65
N ILE A 33 3.48 -31.71 5.26
CA ILE A 33 3.88 -31.53 3.86
C ILE A 33 5.09 -32.39 3.49
N LYS A 34 6.18 -32.37 4.26
CA LYS A 34 7.44 -33.04 3.88
C LYS A 34 7.48 -34.53 4.24
N VAL A 35 6.81 -34.94 5.31
CA VAL A 35 6.84 -36.34 5.79
C VAL A 35 5.60 -37.09 5.31
N GLU A 36 4.41 -36.51 5.52
CA GLU A 36 3.15 -37.16 5.15
C GLU A 36 2.70 -36.89 3.71
N ASN A 37 3.40 -36.02 2.96
CA ASN A 37 3.06 -35.63 1.58
C ASN A 37 1.61 -35.16 1.39
N LYS A 38 1.02 -34.52 2.40
CA LYS A 38 -0.36 -34.00 2.33
C LYS A 38 -0.44 -32.78 1.42
N THR A 39 -1.60 -32.61 0.78
CA THR A 39 -1.86 -31.42 -0.02
C THR A 39 -2.01 -30.18 0.87
N TYR A 40 -1.86 -28.98 0.28
CA TYR A 40 -2.12 -27.74 1.00
C TYR A 40 -3.56 -27.62 1.52
N LYS A 41 -4.52 -28.26 0.84
CA LYS A 41 -5.92 -28.27 1.28
C LYS A 41 -6.10 -29.12 2.55
N ASP A 42 -5.55 -30.32 2.56
CA ASP A 42 -5.67 -31.23 3.71
C ASP A 42 -4.90 -30.69 4.92
N THR A 43 -3.74 -30.09 4.66
CA THR A 43 -2.92 -29.42 5.68
C THR A 43 -3.65 -28.21 6.28
N ALA A 44 -4.37 -27.44 5.46
CA ALA A 44 -5.18 -26.32 5.92
C ALA A 44 -6.31 -26.76 6.86
N VAL A 45 -6.98 -27.87 6.54
CA VAL A 45 -7.98 -28.49 7.42
C VAL A 45 -7.34 -28.94 8.73
N ALA A 46 -6.20 -29.64 8.67
CA ALA A 46 -5.51 -30.17 9.86
C ALA A 46 -4.95 -29.10 10.82
N LEU A 47 -4.67 -27.90 10.30
CA LEU A 47 -4.17 -26.74 11.08
C LEU A 47 -5.26 -25.72 11.41
N ASN A 48 -6.49 -25.94 10.93
CA ASN A 48 -7.61 -25.00 11.03
C ASN A 48 -7.21 -23.59 10.54
N ARG A 49 -6.65 -23.52 9.33
CA ARG A 49 -6.25 -22.27 8.65
C ARG A 49 -6.71 -22.26 7.21
N SER A 50 -6.64 -21.10 6.55
CA SER A 50 -6.90 -21.02 5.11
C SER A 50 -5.76 -21.63 4.29
N THR A 51 -6.09 -22.21 3.14
CA THR A 51 -5.10 -22.76 2.19
C THR A 51 -4.07 -21.71 1.76
N GLN A 52 -4.51 -20.46 1.54
CA GLN A 52 -3.60 -19.36 1.22
C GLN A 52 -2.60 -19.07 2.36
N SER A 53 -3.04 -19.10 3.61
CA SER A 53 -2.16 -18.89 4.77
C SER A 53 -1.09 -19.99 4.87
N VAL A 54 -1.49 -21.24 4.64
CA VAL A 54 -0.60 -22.40 4.63
C VAL A 54 0.44 -22.30 3.50
N GLN A 55 0.00 -22.02 2.27
CA GLN A 55 0.89 -21.85 1.11
C GLN A 55 1.89 -20.73 1.34
N HIS A 56 1.40 -19.57 1.80
CA HIS A 56 2.24 -18.42 2.07
C HIS A 56 3.28 -18.72 3.17
N ARG A 57 2.86 -19.37 4.27
CA ARG A 57 3.79 -19.71 5.36
C ARG A 57 4.84 -20.72 4.91
N TYR A 58 4.43 -21.77 4.19
CA TYR A 58 5.35 -22.76 3.67
C TYR A 58 6.39 -22.14 2.73
N SER A 59 5.96 -21.23 1.85
CA SER A 59 6.87 -20.47 0.98
C SER A 59 7.88 -19.63 1.78
N ILE A 60 7.44 -18.96 2.86
CA ILE A 60 8.36 -18.22 3.75
C ILE A 60 9.40 -19.15 4.39
N ILE A 61 8.97 -20.34 4.85
CA ILE A 61 9.89 -21.30 5.46
C ILE A 61 10.91 -21.80 4.42
N GLN A 62 10.49 -22.12 3.21
CA GLN A 62 11.41 -22.51 2.13
C GLN A 62 12.42 -21.42 1.81
N GLN A 63 11.97 -20.16 1.71
CA GLN A 63 12.87 -19.02 1.49
C GLN A 63 13.89 -18.85 2.63
N ARG A 64 13.47 -19.11 3.87
CA ARG A 64 14.37 -19.09 5.03
C ARG A 64 15.40 -20.22 4.96
N ASP A 65 14.97 -21.43 4.63
CA ASP A 65 15.86 -22.60 4.50
C ASP A 65 16.88 -22.39 3.37
N GLU A 66 16.45 -21.87 2.22
CA GLU A 66 17.32 -21.52 1.08
C GLU A 66 18.30 -20.41 1.41
N SER A 67 17.90 -19.41 2.20
CA SER A 67 18.81 -18.35 2.63
C SER A 67 19.77 -18.79 3.74
N ALA A 68 19.37 -19.77 4.56
CA ALA A 68 20.19 -20.35 5.63
C ALA A 68 21.26 -21.31 5.10
N SER A 69 21.03 -21.96 3.95
CA SER A 69 22.03 -22.85 3.33
C SER A 69 23.20 -22.10 2.67
N ILE A 70 23.06 -20.79 2.44
CA ILE A 70 24.10 -19.96 1.85
C ILE A 70 25.09 -19.52 2.91
N THR A 71 26.38 -19.84 2.69
CA THR A 71 27.47 -19.29 3.49
C THR A 71 27.80 -17.89 2.97
N TRP A 72 27.35 -16.85 3.69
CA TRP A 72 27.60 -15.47 3.31
C TRP A 72 29.05 -15.07 3.57
N THR A 73 29.77 -14.76 2.49
CA THR A 73 31.15 -14.25 2.53
C THR A 73 31.18 -12.75 2.26
N SER A 74 32.30 -12.09 2.62
CA SER A 74 32.53 -10.69 2.27
C SER A 74 32.53 -10.47 0.76
N GLU A 75 32.99 -11.45 -0.01
CA GLU A 75 33.01 -11.41 -1.48
C GLU A 75 31.59 -11.36 -2.06
N LEU A 76 30.68 -12.19 -1.54
CA LEU A 76 29.27 -12.16 -1.93
C LEU A 76 28.61 -10.82 -1.54
N ASP A 77 28.92 -10.29 -0.36
CA ASP A 77 28.43 -8.98 0.06
C ASP A 77 28.92 -7.87 -0.88
N THR A 78 30.20 -7.90 -1.28
CA THR A 78 30.76 -6.94 -2.24
C THR A 78 30.13 -7.07 -3.62
N ALA A 79 29.85 -8.29 -4.09
CA ALA A 79 29.19 -8.52 -5.37
C ALA A 79 27.76 -7.98 -5.37
N ILE A 80 27.02 -8.14 -4.26
CA ILE A 80 25.69 -7.55 -4.09
C ILE A 80 25.78 -6.01 -4.11
N ILE A 81 26.71 -5.43 -3.35
CA ILE A 81 26.89 -3.97 -3.27
C ILE A 81 27.27 -3.41 -4.65
N ASP A 82 28.18 -4.06 -5.37
CA ASP A 82 28.60 -3.65 -6.71
C ASP A 82 27.46 -3.79 -7.73
N GLY A 83 26.72 -4.90 -7.72
CA GLY A 83 25.54 -5.07 -8.55
C GLY A 83 24.49 -3.97 -8.30
N ARG A 84 24.30 -3.57 -7.03
CA ARG A 84 23.45 -2.42 -6.68
C ARG A 84 24.01 -1.09 -7.14
N ARG A 85 25.33 -0.90 -7.08
CA ARG A 85 26.02 0.29 -7.59
C ARG A 85 25.83 0.41 -9.11
N ARG A 86 25.84 -0.72 -9.84
CA ARG A 86 25.54 -0.81 -11.27
C ARG A 86 24.05 -0.64 -11.61
N GLY A 87 23.18 -0.48 -10.62
CA GLY A 87 21.73 -0.31 -10.82
C GLY A 87 20.97 -1.62 -11.11
N LEU A 88 21.59 -2.78 -10.88
CA LEU A 88 20.95 -4.06 -11.14
C LEU A 88 19.82 -4.37 -10.14
N THR A 89 18.80 -5.05 -10.66
CA THR A 89 17.70 -5.60 -9.86
C THR A 89 18.19 -6.81 -9.05
N PRO A 90 17.54 -7.18 -7.94
CA PRO A 90 17.93 -8.36 -7.16
C PRO A 90 17.96 -9.64 -8.01
N ASN A 91 17.07 -9.76 -8.99
CA ASN A 91 17.00 -10.90 -9.89
C ASN A 91 18.20 -10.96 -10.86
N GLN A 92 18.66 -9.81 -11.36
CA GLN A 92 19.87 -9.78 -12.20
C GLN A 92 21.12 -10.13 -11.40
N ILE A 93 21.23 -9.60 -10.19
CA ILE A 93 22.33 -9.94 -9.27
C ILE A 93 22.29 -11.45 -8.94
N ALA A 94 21.09 -11.99 -8.70
CA ALA A 94 20.86 -13.42 -8.46
C ALA A 94 21.41 -14.31 -9.57
N GLN A 95 21.15 -13.93 -10.82
CA GLN A 95 21.65 -14.64 -11.98
C GLN A 95 23.17 -14.54 -12.10
N GLU A 96 23.76 -13.36 -11.85
CA GLU A 96 25.22 -13.17 -11.93
C GLU A 96 25.99 -14.00 -10.90
N ILE A 97 25.53 -14.04 -9.64
CA ILE A 97 26.24 -14.74 -8.56
C ILE A 97 25.67 -16.13 -8.27
N SER A 98 24.69 -16.58 -9.05
CA SER A 98 24.03 -17.89 -8.93
C SER A 98 23.44 -18.15 -7.53
N ILE A 99 22.79 -17.14 -6.96
CA ILE A 99 22.13 -17.19 -5.64
C ILE A 99 20.65 -16.80 -5.81
N PRO A 100 19.70 -17.41 -5.09
CA PRO A 100 18.29 -17.01 -5.13
C PRO A 100 18.05 -15.51 -4.88
N ASP A 101 17.18 -14.88 -5.68
CA ASP A 101 16.87 -13.45 -5.61
C ASP A 101 16.34 -13.02 -4.24
N LYS A 102 15.53 -13.88 -3.60
CA LYS A 102 15.00 -13.66 -2.26
C LYS A 102 16.09 -13.65 -1.19
N ALA A 103 17.09 -14.52 -1.32
CA ALA A 103 18.23 -14.54 -0.41
C ALA A 103 19.04 -13.24 -0.51
N ILE A 104 19.25 -12.74 -1.72
CA ILE A 104 19.90 -11.43 -1.96
C ILE A 104 19.07 -10.28 -1.37
N GLN A 105 17.74 -10.30 -1.54
CA GLN A 105 16.86 -9.28 -0.94
C GLN A 105 16.97 -9.25 0.58
N SER A 106 16.93 -10.43 1.22
CA SER A 106 17.11 -10.57 2.67
C SER A 106 18.49 -10.09 3.11
N ARG A 107 19.55 -10.54 2.43
CA ARG A 107 20.93 -10.13 2.75
C ARG A 107 21.14 -8.62 2.59
N TRP A 108 20.58 -8.02 1.54
CA TRP A 108 20.64 -6.59 1.32
C TRP A 108 19.99 -5.78 2.47
N GLN A 109 18.88 -6.26 3.02
CA GLN A 109 18.26 -5.63 4.20
C GLN A 109 19.20 -5.69 5.41
N VAL A 110 19.85 -6.83 5.64
CA VAL A 110 20.85 -6.99 6.71
C VAL A 110 22.04 -6.05 6.52
N LEU A 111 22.60 -5.96 5.31
CA LEU A 111 23.71 -5.06 5.00
C LEU A 111 23.35 -3.59 5.23
N ARG A 112 22.12 -3.19 4.88
CA ARG A 112 21.62 -1.83 5.15
C ARG A 112 21.45 -1.56 6.64
N ALA A 113 20.86 -2.50 7.38
CA ALA A 113 20.62 -2.36 8.81
C ALA A 113 21.94 -2.30 9.62
N THR A 114 22.97 -2.99 9.14
CA THR A 114 24.30 -3.04 9.77
C THR A 114 25.26 -1.95 9.27
N THR A 115 24.77 -0.97 8.51
CA THR A 115 25.55 0.15 7.91
C THR A 115 26.79 -0.29 7.12
N ARG A 116 26.78 -1.50 6.57
CA ARG A 116 27.87 -2.08 5.74
C ARG A 116 27.76 -1.70 4.27
N VAL A 117 26.70 -0.98 3.89
CA VAL A 117 26.52 -0.47 2.53
C VAL A 117 27.09 0.95 2.45
N PRO A 118 28.00 1.22 1.51
CA PRO A 118 28.50 2.57 1.25
C PRO A 118 27.38 3.58 0.94
N GLU A 119 27.51 4.82 1.45
CA GLU A 119 26.47 5.86 1.32
C GLU A 119 26.23 6.26 -0.14
N ASP A 120 27.25 6.20 -1.00
CA ASP A 120 27.12 6.43 -2.44
C ASP A 120 26.12 5.46 -3.08
N VAL A 121 26.17 4.18 -2.70
CA VAL A 121 25.25 3.15 -3.22
C VAL A 121 23.82 3.36 -2.70
N LEU A 122 23.67 3.81 -1.45
CA LEU A 122 22.36 4.17 -0.90
C LEU A 122 21.77 5.41 -1.60
N ALA A 123 22.63 6.38 -1.93
CA ALA A 123 22.25 7.62 -2.59
C ALA A 123 21.88 7.43 -4.08
N LEU A 124 22.33 6.36 -4.74
CA LEU A 124 21.97 6.10 -6.15
C LEU A 124 20.45 5.98 -6.37
N ARG A 125 19.71 5.39 -5.42
CA ARG A 125 18.24 5.35 -5.49
C ARG A 125 17.57 6.70 -5.29
N ARG A 126 18.27 7.68 -4.70
CA ARG A 126 17.78 9.05 -4.49
C ARG A 126 17.97 9.95 -5.72
N ARG A 127 18.70 9.48 -6.75
CA ARG A 127 18.89 10.21 -8.03
C ARG A 127 17.76 9.95 -9.03
N LYS A 128 16.53 9.72 -8.55
CA LYS A 128 15.38 9.91 -9.46
C LYS A 128 15.30 11.42 -9.68
N GLU A 129 15.45 11.86 -10.92
CA GLU A 129 15.26 13.27 -11.25
C GLU A 129 13.88 13.69 -10.78
N PHE A 130 13.86 14.57 -9.78
CA PHE A 130 12.61 15.07 -9.22
C PHE A 130 12.05 16.08 -10.21
N HIS A 131 11.13 15.61 -11.03
CA HIS A 131 10.38 16.49 -11.90
C HIS A 131 9.35 17.19 -11.00
N ASP A 132 9.30 18.51 -11.02
CA ASP A 132 8.23 19.25 -10.34
C ASP A 132 6.91 19.09 -11.10
N PHE A 133 5.79 19.26 -10.41
CA PHE A 133 4.48 19.25 -11.05
C PHE A 133 4.20 20.63 -11.65
N THR A 134 3.81 20.65 -12.92
CA THR A 134 3.38 21.89 -13.55
C THR A 134 1.95 22.25 -13.11
N PRO A 135 1.57 23.54 -13.14
CA PRO A 135 0.18 23.94 -12.86
C PRO A 135 -0.86 23.24 -13.76
N GLN A 136 -0.48 22.91 -15.00
CA GLN A 136 -1.32 22.20 -15.97
C GLN A 136 -1.54 20.74 -15.57
N GLU A 137 -0.48 20.08 -15.08
CA GLU A 137 -0.57 18.72 -14.53
C GLU A 137 -1.46 18.71 -13.28
N ASP A 138 -1.28 19.67 -12.38
CA ASP A 138 -2.12 19.81 -11.19
C ASP A 138 -3.60 20.01 -11.55
N GLU A 139 -3.90 20.85 -12.53
CA GLU A 139 -5.28 21.05 -13.00
C GLU A 139 -5.87 19.77 -13.61
N THR A 140 -5.08 19.03 -14.39
CA THR A 140 -5.51 17.76 -15.01
C THR A 140 -5.82 16.70 -13.96
N ILE A 141 -4.93 16.55 -12.96
CA ILE A 141 -5.11 15.65 -11.81
C ILE A 141 -6.39 15.99 -11.06
N LEU A 142 -6.59 17.28 -10.75
CA LEU A 142 -7.75 17.73 -9.97
C LEU A 142 -9.06 17.61 -10.76
N ARG A 143 -9.05 17.85 -12.08
CA ARG A 143 -10.23 17.69 -12.93
C ARG A 143 -10.72 16.25 -12.93
N LEU A 144 -9.82 15.29 -13.20
CA LEU A 144 -10.13 13.87 -13.19
C LEU A 144 -10.59 13.41 -11.79
N TYR A 145 -10.01 13.98 -10.73
CA TYR A 145 -10.44 13.69 -9.37
C TYR A 145 -11.87 14.20 -9.06
N VAL A 146 -12.20 15.43 -9.46
CA VAL A 146 -13.56 16.00 -9.30
C VAL A 146 -14.59 15.23 -10.15
N GLU A 147 -14.18 14.69 -11.30
CA GLU A 147 -14.96 13.75 -12.12
C GLU A 147 -15.17 12.37 -11.46
N GLY A 148 -14.57 12.12 -10.28
CA GLY A 148 -14.76 10.92 -9.48
C GLY A 148 -13.82 9.75 -9.81
N LYS A 149 -12.81 9.97 -10.67
CA LYS A 149 -11.79 8.96 -11.01
C LYS A 149 -10.94 8.60 -9.80
N ASP A 150 -10.52 7.34 -9.73
CA ASP A 150 -9.60 6.89 -8.69
C ASP A 150 -8.13 7.18 -9.05
N ASP A 151 -7.22 7.06 -8.10
CA ASP A 151 -5.80 7.41 -8.33
C ASP A 151 -5.12 6.52 -9.38
N LYS A 152 -5.66 5.34 -9.67
CA LYS A 152 -5.16 4.46 -10.75
C LYS A 152 -5.60 4.99 -12.10
N ASP A 153 -6.89 5.29 -12.24
CA ASP A 153 -7.48 5.87 -13.43
C ASP A 153 -6.88 7.24 -13.73
N ILE A 154 -6.67 8.08 -12.71
CA ILE A 154 -6.02 9.39 -12.89
C ILE A 154 -4.61 9.21 -13.45
N ALA A 155 -3.82 8.26 -12.92
CA ALA A 155 -2.46 8.04 -13.41
C ALA A 155 -2.43 7.55 -14.87
N VAL A 156 -3.44 6.79 -15.31
CA VAL A 156 -3.56 6.35 -16.71
C VAL A 156 -4.09 7.46 -17.61
N LEU A 157 -5.13 8.17 -17.17
CA LEU A 157 -5.83 9.17 -17.99
C LEU A 157 -5.10 10.50 -18.08
N ALA A 158 -4.35 10.89 -17.05
CA ALA A 158 -3.57 12.12 -17.06
C ALA A 158 -2.32 12.02 -17.96
N ASP A 159 -1.86 10.79 -18.26
CA ASP A 159 -0.69 10.48 -19.10
C ASP A 159 0.54 11.36 -18.81
N ILE A 160 0.76 11.66 -17.52
CA ILE A 160 1.86 12.53 -17.09
C ILE A 160 3.15 11.73 -17.14
N LYS A 161 3.97 12.00 -18.16
CA LYS A 161 5.25 11.33 -18.38
C LYS A 161 6.16 11.50 -17.18
N GLU A 162 6.96 10.47 -16.91
CA GLU A 162 8.02 10.47 -15.87
C GLU A 162 7.51 10.56 -14.42
N LYS A 163 6.18 10.62 -14.20
CA LYS A 163 5.56 10.56 -12.87
C LYS A 163 4.97 9.20 -12.60
N SER A 164 5.20 8.72 -11.39
CA SER A 164 4.58 7.50 -10.88
C SER A 164 3.19 7.79 -10.35
N GLN A 165 2.34 6.75 -10.34
CA GLN A 165 1.02 6.79 -9.72
C GLN A 165 1.07 7.30 -8.27
N THR A 166 2.08 6.87 -7.49
CA THR A 166 2.24 7.30 -6.10
C THR A 166 2.51 8.80 -5.99
N GLU A 167 3.34 9.37 -6.87
CA GLU A 167 3.60 10.81 -6.89
C GLU A 167 2.35 11.60 -7.24
N ILE A 168 1.57 11.15 -8.22
CA ILE A 168 0.29 11.75 -8.62
C ILE A 168 -0.70 11.72 -7.45
N MET A 169 -0.84 10.57 -6.79
CA MET A 169 -1.70 10.41 -5.61
C MET A 169 -1.29 11.37 -4.48
N THR A 170 0.00 11.43 -4.14
CA THR A 170 0.52 12.32 -3.10
C THR A 170 0.31 13.79 -3.48
N ARG A 171 0.54 14.15 -4.75
CA ARG A 171 0.32 15.52 -5.24
C ARG A 171 -1.15 15.91 -5.15
N ARG A 172 -2.07 15.04 -5.59
CA ARG A 172 -3.51 15.24 -5.46
C ARG A 172 -3.92 15.45 -4.00
N GLN A 173 -3.47 14.59 -3.09
CA GLN A 173 -3.77 14.71 -1.65
C GLN A 173 -3.32 16.07 -1.12
N LYS A 174 -2.12 16.52 -1.48
CA LYS A 174 -1.60 17.83 -1.10
C LYS A 174 -2.48 18.97 -1.65
N LEU A 175 -2.81 18.95 -2.93
CA LEU A 175 -3.63 19.98 -3.58
C LEU A 175 -5.04 20.09 -2.98
N VAL A 176 -5.62 18.95 -2.60
CA VAL A 176 -6.94 18.88 -1.95
C VAL A 176 -6.85 19.33 -0.49
N ALA A 177 -5.87 18.86 0.28
CA ALA A 177 -5.69 19.22 1.68
C ALA A 177 -5.39 20.71 1.86
N GLU A 178 -4.54 21.28 1.00
CA GLU A 178 -4.21 22.72 1.02
C GLU A 178 -5.32 23.58 0.40
N SER A 179 -6.41 22.95 -0.07
CA SER A 179 -7.52 23.63 -0.76
C SER A 179 -7.01 24.59 -1.83
N SER A 180 -6.19 24.07 -2.74
CA SER A 180 -5.57 24.84 -3.83
C SER A 180 -6.60 25.72 -4.54
N PRO A 181 -6.26 26.98 -4.94
CA PRO A 181 -7.18 27.85 -5.68
C PRO A 181 -7.80 27.18 -6.91
N ILE A 182 -7.04 26.30 -7.58
CA ILE A 182 -7.50 25.53 -8.74
C ILE A 182 -8.56 24.51 -8.32
N TYR A 183 -8.35 23.81 -7.21
CA TYR A 183 -9.32 22.86 -6.67
C TYR A 183 -10.62 23.56 -6.26
N ARG A 184 -10.54 24.68 -5.52
CA ARG A 184 -11.73 25.48 -5.15
C ARG A 184 -12.51 25.94 -6.39
N ARG A 185 -11.80 26.39 -7.43
CA ARG A 185 -12.40 26.81 -8.71
C ARG A 185 -13.13 25.64 -9.39
N LEU A 186 -12.49 24.47 -9.49
CA LEU A 186 -13.06 23.29 -10.15
C LEU A 186 -14.29 22.77 -9.40
N VAL A 187 -14.23 22.67 -8.07
CA VAL A 187 -15.37 22.26 -7.24
C VAL A 187 -16.54 23.24 -7.39
N ARG A 188 -16.30 24.56 -7.36
CA ARG A 188 -17.35 25.57 -7.60
C ARG A 188 -18.00 25.47 -8.97
N MET A 189 -17.20 25.24 -10.02
CA MET A 189 -17.74 25.06 -11.37
C MET A 189 -18.56 23.78 -11.49
N TRP A 190 -18.15 22.71 -10.81
CA TRP A 190 -18.81 21.40 -10.88
C TRP A 190 -20.11 21.33 -10.07
N HIS A 191 -20.18 22.03 -8.93
CA HIS A 191 -21.36 22.04 -8.06
C HIS A 191 -22.36 23.16 -8.38
N GLY A 192 -22.06 24.02 -9.36
CA GLY A 192 -22.87 25.19 -9.70
C GLY A 192 -22.73 26.29 -8.65
N THR A 193 -22.72 27.54 -9.10
CA THR A 193 -22.89 28.72 -8.24
C THR A 193 -24.22 28.62 -7.50
N TRP A 194 -24.19 28.24 -6.23
CA TRP A 194 -25.23 28.63 -5.29
C TRP A 194 -24.99 30.09 -4.94
N GLU A 195 -25.51 31.00 -5.77
CA GLU A 195 -25.89 32.34 -5.32
C GLU A 195 -27.34 32.24 -4.85
N GLU A 196 -27.53 31.92 -3.58
CA GLU A 196 -28.63 32.49 -2.82
C GLU A 196 -28.22 32.49 -1.34
N ASP A 197 -28.32 33.68 -0.76
CA ASP A 197 -28.24 34.01 0.66
C ASP A 197 -26.87 33.95 1.33
N GLY A 198 -26.09 35.02 1.08
CA GLY A 198 -25.80 35.99 2.14
C GLY A 198 -24.98 35.57 3.36
N ASN A 199 -24.43 34.35 3.42
CA ASN A 199 -23.53 33.96 4.49
C ASN A 199 -22.22 33.41 3.90
N LYS A 200 -21.16 34.21 3.97
CA LYS A 200 -19.78 33.80 3.61
C LYS A 200 -19.24 32.88 4.70
N GLU A 201 -19.84 31.71 4.88
CA GLU A 201 -19.15 30.63 5.56
C GLU A 201 -18.21 29.98 4.56
N GLU A 202 -16.94 29.85 4.95
CA GLU A 202 -15.87 29.28 4.15
C GLU A 202 -16.22 27.82 3.86
N ILE A 203 -16.90 27.58 2.74
CA ILE A 203 -17.40 26.25 2.38
C ILE A 203 -16.20 25.31 2.27
N ASP A 204 -16.13 24.35 3.19
CA ASP A 204 -15.13 23.29 3.20
C ASP A 204 -15.28 22.48 1.90
N ALA A 205 -14.37 22.73 0.96
CA ALA A 205 -14.32 22.07 -0.34
C ALA A 205 -14.15 20.55 -0.21
N LEU A 206 -13.69 20.08 0.96
CA LEU A 206 -13.66 18.67 1.31
C LEU A 206 -15.08 18.11 1.54
N GLY A 207 -15.93 18.84 2.27
CA GLY A 207 -17.31 18.45 2.57
C GLY A 207 -18.21 18.33 1.32
N LEU A 208 -17.95 19.14 0.30
CA LEU A 208 -18.66 19.07 -0.99
C LEU A 208 -18.22 17.87 -1.84
N ALA A 209 -16.92 17.58 -1.93
CA ALA A 209 -16.41 16.44 -2.68
C ALA A 209 -16.76 15.09 -2.03
N VAL A 210 -16.85 15.04 -0.70
CA VAL A 210 -17.29 13.86 0.07
C VAL A 210 -18.80 13.60 -0.10
N GLY A 211 -19.60 14.62 -0.42
CA GLY A 211 -21.04 14.51 -0.67
C GLY A 211 -21.41 13.81 -2.00
N GLY A 212 -20.48 13.71 -2.94
CA GLY A 212 -20.68 13.06 -4.23
C GLY A 212 -20.57 11.54 -4.14
N GLY A 213 -21.62 10.84 -3.68
CA GLY A 213 -21.90 9.40 -3.85
C GLY A 213 -20.92 8.36 -3.29
N LYS A 214 -19.61 8.57 -3.43
CA LYS A 214 -18.52 7.61 -3.18
C LYS A 214 -18.08 7.56 -1.70
N TYR A 215 -18.39 8.58 -0.90
CA TYR A 215 -17.98 8.69 0.51
C TYR A 215 -19.14 8.85 1.49
N LYS A 216 -20.36 8.43 1.09
CA LYS A 216 -21.56 8.51 1.94
C LYS A 216 -21.40 7.79 3.29
N TRP A 217 -20.52 6.78 3.37
CA TRP A 217 -20.19 6.04 4.59
C TRP A 217 -19.31 6.80 5.60
N MET A 218 -18.68 7.92 5.22
CA MET A 218 -17.92 8.77 6.15
C MET A 218 -18.81 9.70 6.99
N LYS A 219 -20.09 9.89 6.63
CA LYS A 219 -21.03 10.73 7.42
C LYS A 219 -21.75 10.00 8.55
N GLU A 220 -21.65 8.66 8.64
CA GLU A 220 -22.39 7.86 9.63
C GLU A 220 -21.52 7.32 10.78
N GLY A 221 -20.28 7.82 10.92
CA GLY A 221 -19.41 7.53 12.07
C GLY A 221 -19.44 8.66 13.08
N ASP A 222 -20.36 8.55 14.04
CA ASP A 222 -20.50 9.38 15.24
C ASP A 222 -19.14 9.65 15.92
N TRP A 223 -18.69 10.91 15.89
CA TRP A 223 -17.60 11.44 16.71
C TRP A 223 -18.18 12.44 17.72
N SER A 224 -19.14 11.97 18.53
CA SER A 224 -19.52 12.64 19.77
C SER A 224 -18.57 12.18 20.89
N GLY A 225 -17.37 12.78 20.91
CA GLY A 225 -16.41 12.54 21.98
C GLY A 225 -15.39 13.66 22.09
N GLY A 226 -15.66 14.68 22.92
CA GLY A 226 -14.64 15.68 23.23
C GLY A 226 -15.10 16.95 23.93
N ALA A 227 -15.36 16.84 25.24
CA ALA A 227 -15.05 17.82 26.28
C ALA A 227 -15.63 19.24 26.16
N ALA A 228 -16.75 19.47 26.86
CA ALA A 228 -17.04 20.77 27.44
C ALA A 228 -16.08 21.01 28.63
N LEU A 229 -15.38 22.15 28.57
CA LEU A 229 -14.71 22.79 29.68
C LEU A 229 -15.77 23.46 30.58
N GLU A 230 -15.78 23.10 31.86
CA GLU A 230 -15.93 24.02 33.01
C GLU A 230 -15.21 23.42 34.21
#